data_AF-A0A951YEX2-F1
#
_entry.id   AF-A0A951YEX2-F1
#
_cell.length_a   1.000
_cell.length_b   1.000
_cell.length_c   1.000
_cell.angle_alpha   90.00
_cell.angle_beta   90.00
_cell.angle_gamma   90.00
#
_symmetry.space_group_name_H-M   'P 1'
#
loop_
_entity.id
_entity.type
_entity.pdbx_description
1 polymer ?
#
loop_
_entity_poly.entity_id
_entity_poly.type
_entity_poly.pdbx_seq_one_letter_code
_entity_poly.pdbx_strand_id
1 'polypeptide(L)'
;GGWRSDNEYKIYNYLRTYMSQLGCEPNFPPNVAGWPAFYQEPDYYQKWIDSTTMPRRMQFMDMMLGSGFSAGTGTAIKIDPMHLAKKFYSPGDPNLLIDFFCDLLLGIGISSTMKDNFKIVTLLSGQTQDYYWTNAWAAYIANPNTTNTNIVRTRLVSLLTELTHLAEHNLC
;
A
#
# COMPACT_ATOMS: atom_id res chain seq x y z
N GLY A 1 9.43 33.52 -4.32
CA GLY A 1 9.15 32.17 -4.84
C GLY A 1 10.47 31.47 -5.11
N GLY A 2 10.55 30.15 -4.94
CA GLY A 2 11.73 29.35 -5.32
C GLY A 2 11.93 28.02 -4.59
N TRP A 3 11.44 27.87 -3.35
CA TRP A 3 11.81 26.72 -2.51
C TRP A 3 10.94 25.47 -2.65
N ARG A 4 9.78 25.58 -3.31
CA ARG A 4 8.84 24.46 -3.50
C ARG A 4 9.17 23.61 -4.72
N SER A 5 9.67 24.21 -5.81
CA SER A 5 9.96 23.51 -7.07
C SER A 5 11.13 22.52 -7.00
N ASP A 6 12.20 22.84 -6.26
CA ASP A 6 13.42 22.02 -6.30
C ASP A 6 13.28 20.71 -5.53
N ASN A 7 12.56 20.74 -4.41
CA ASN A 7 12.25 19.55 -3.64
C ASN A 7 11.20 18.69 -4.35
N GLU A 8 10.16 19.30 -4.92
CA GLU A 8 9.16 18.62 -5.75
C GLU A 8 9.81 17.94 -6.97
N TYR A 9 10.77 18.60 -7.62
CA TYR A 9 11.51 18.06 -8.76
C TYR A 9 12.43 16.89 -8.37
N LYS A 10 13.11 16.96 -7.22
CA LYS A 10 13.90 15.84 -6.68
C LYS A 10 13.04 14.63 -6.36
N ILE A 11 11.88 14.86 -5.75
CA ILE A 11 10.89 13.83 -5.44
C ILE A 11 10.37 13.20 -6.73
N TYR A 12 10.00 14.01 -7.72
CA TYR A 12 9.56 13.56 -9.03
C TYR A 12 10.61 12.70 -9.73
N ASN A 13 11.87 13.14 -9.77
CA ASN A 13 12.95 12.37 -10.40
C ASN A 13 13.23 11.06 -9.67
N TYR A 14 13.18 11.05 -8.34
CA TYR A 14 13.34 9.82 -7.57
C TYR A 14 12.21 8.83 -7.86
N LEU A 15 10.96 9.30 -7.83
CA LEU A 15 9.80 8.51 -8.22
C LEU A 15 9.92 8.00 -9.66
N ARG A 16 10.37 8.84 -10.59
CA ARG A 16 10.60 8.48 -12.00
C ARG A 16 11.66 7.38 -12.14
N THR A 17 12.79 7.48 -11.45
CA THR A 17 13.86 6.45 -11.48
C THR A 17 13.39 5.12 -10.89
N TYR A 18 12.58 5.14 -9.82
CA TYR A 18 12.01 3.90 -9.29
C TYR A 18 10.93 3.33 -10.18
N MET A 19 10.08 4.19 -10.77
CA MET A 19 9.05 3.75 -11.71
C MET A 19 9.66 3.18 -13.00
N SER A 20 10.82 3.65 -13.47
CA SER A 20 11.52 3.01 -14.59
C SER A 20 12.02 1.60 -14.25
N GLN A 21 12.44 1.35 -13.00
CA GLN A 21 12.77 -0.01 -12.52
C GLN A 21 11.54 -0.93 -12.43
N LEU A 22 10.36 -0.36 -12.20
CA LEU A 22 9.08 -1.06 -12.21
C LEU A 22 8.47 -1.20 -13.62
N GLY A 23 9.13 -0.66 -14.66
CA GLY A 23 8.63 -0.68 -16.03
C GLY A 23 7.46 0.26 -16.29
N CYS A 24 7.22 1.27 -15.45
CA CYS A 24 6.11 2.23 -15.49
C CYS A 24 6.58 3.70 -15.44
N GLU A 25 7.63 4.07 -16.19
CA GLU A 25 8.20 5.42 -16.12
C GLU A 25 7.19 6.52 -16.56
N PRO A 26 6.92 7.53 -15.70
CA PRO A 26 6.14 8.70 -16.09
C PRO A 26 6.88 9.48 -17.19
N ASN A 27 6.18 9.79 -18.28
CA ASN A 27 6.68 10.52 -19.46
C ASN A 27 7.69 9.77 -20.35
N PHE A 28 7.78 8.44 -20.27
CA PHE A 28 8.54 7.63 -21.23
C PHE A 28 7.74 6.41 -21.73
N PRO A 29 6.61 6.61 -22.43
CA PRO A 29 6.01 5.52 -23.18
C PRO A 29 6.99 5.05 -24.27
N PRO A 30 7.10 3.74 -24.56
CA PRO A 30 8.13 3.21 -25.45
C PRO A 30 7.96 3.64 -26.94
N ASN A 31 6.91 4.40 -27.28
CA ASN A 31 6.65 4.94 -28.62
C ASN A 31 5.74 6.21 -28.58
N VAL A 32 5.69 6.97 -29.69
CA VAL A 32 4.83 8.15 -29.97
C VAL A 32 3.31 7.89 -29.85
N ALA A 33 2.90 6.64 -29.65
CA ALA A 33 1.52 6.22 -29.46
C ALA A 33 1.08 6.13 -27.97
N GLY A 34 1.96 6.48 -27.01
CA GLY A 34 1.73 6.17 -25.59
C GLY A 34 2.16 4.75 -25.24
N TRP A 35 1.71 4.23 -24.09
CA TRP A 35 1.88 2.81 -23.76
C TRP A 35 1.26 1.99 -24.90
N PRO A 36 2.01 1.14 -25.61
CA PRO A 36 1.49 0.41 -26.76
C PRO A 36 0.27 -0.37 -26.33
N ALA A 37 -0.84 -0.22 -27.06
CA ALA A 37 -2.05 -0.97 -26.78
C ALA A 37 -1.70 -2.47 -26.93
N PHE A 38 -1.90 -3.20 -25.83
CA PHE A 38 -1.42 -4.55 -25.52
C PHE A 38 -2.06 -5.68 -26.36
N TYR A 39 -2.35 -5.43 -27.64
CA TYR A 39 -3.17 -6.28 -28.50
C TYR A 39 -2.41 -7.00 -29.63
N GLN A 40 -1.08 -7.08 -29.60
CA GLN A 40 -0.33 -7.82 -30.63
C GLN A 40 -0.26 -9.32 -30.32
N GLU A 41 -0.94 -10.12 -31.14
CA GLU A 41 -0.88 -11.59 -31.21
C GLU A 41 0.56 -12.10 -31.46
N PRO A 42 0.96 -13.27 -30.91
CA PRO A 42 0.11 -14.33 -30.35
C PRO A 42 0.09 -14.43 -28.81
N ASP A 43 0.79 -13.56 -28.08
CA ASP A 43 0.89 -13.62 -26.62
C ASP A 43 -0.13 -12.68 -25.95
N TYR A 44 -1.30 -13.20 -25.61
CA TYR A 44 -2.40 -12.42 -25.04
C TYR A 44 -2.44 -12.28 -23.51
N TYR A 45 -1.36 -12.56 -22.77
CA TYR A 45 -1.42 -12.51 -21.30
C TYR A 45 -0.29 -11.71 -20.63
N GLN A 46 -0.69 -10.63 -19.95
CA GLN A 46 -0.05 -9.98 -18.80
C GLN A 46 1.46 -9.61 -18.87
N LYS A 47 2.02 -9.17 -19.98
CA LYS A 47 3.45 -8.71 -20.02
C LYS A 47 3.81 -7.53 -19.08
N TRP A 48 2.84 -6.91 -18.41
CA TRP A 48 3.06 -5.86 -17.41
C TRP A 48 3.33 -6.40 -15.99
N ILE A 49 2.96 -7.66 -15.70
CA ILE A 49 3.41 -8.43 -14.54
C ILE A 49 4.21 -9.62 -15.07
N ASP A 50 5.52 -9.58 -14.86
CA ASP A 50 6.39 -10.71 -15.11
C ASP A 50 7.05 -11.10 -13.78
N SER A 51 7.55 -12.33 -13.71
CA SER A 51 8.34 -12.89 -12.61
C SER A 51 9.45 -11.99 -12.08
N THR A 52 9.90 -11.01 -12.87
CA THR A 52 10.93 -10.03 -12.51
C THR A 52 10.38 -8.67 -12.03
N THR A 53 9.18 -8.25 -12.45
CA THR A 53 8.57 -6.98 -12.00
C THR A 53 7.78 -7.19 -10.72
N MET A 54 7.25 -8.40 -10.50
CA MET A 54 6.48 -8.77 -9.33
C MET A 54 7.22 -8.55 -7.99
N PRO A 55 8.43 -9.11 -7.78
CA PRO A 55 9.11 -8.98 -6.50
C PRO A 55 9.53 -7.52 -6.24
N ARG A 56 9.77 -6.76 -7.31
CA ARG A 56 10.11 -5.33 -7.22
C ARG A 56 8.91 -4.47 -6.82
N ARG A 57 7.69 -4.81 -7.25
CA ARG A 57 6.45 -4.11 -6.82
C ARG A 57 6.15 -4.39 -5.35
N MET A 58 6.33 -5.63 -4.88
CA MET A 58 6.22 -5.97 -3.45
C MET A 58 7.24 -5.20 -2.61
N GLN A 59 8.51 -5.20 -3.01
CA GLN A 59 9.57 -4.42 -2.34
C GLN A 59 9.28 -2.92 -2.30
N PHE A 60 8.68 -2.37 -3.36
CA PHE A 60 8.27 -0.98 -3.38
C PHE A 60 7.13 -0.69 -2.39
N MET A 61 6.11 -1.55 -2.32
CA MET A 61 5.03 -1.41 -1.35
C MET A 61 5.54 -1.54 0.09
N ASP A 62 6.43 -2.48 0.35
CA ASP A 62 7.08 -2.66 1.66
C ASP A 62 7.91 -1.42 2.05
N MET A 63 8.70 -0.89 1.10
CA MET A 63 9.45 0.34 1.29
C MET A 63 8.51 1.51 1.62
N MET A 64 7.41 1.67 0.87
CA MET A 64 6.48 2.78 1.04
C MET A 64 5.64 2.70 2.32
N LEU A 65 5.30 1.49 2.79
CA LEU A 65 4.60 1.27 4.06
C LEU A 65 5.54 1.35 5.27
N GLY A 66 6.83 1.02 5.09
CA GLY A 66 7.86 1.02 6.12
C GLY A 66 8.64 2.35 6.21
N SER A 67 9.83 2.37 5.63
CA SER A 67 10.80 3.47 5.75
C SER A 67 10.44 4.69 4.89
N GLY A 68 9.70 4.49 3.81
CA GLY A 68 9.57 5.45 2.73
C GLY A 68 10.90 5.70 2.03
N PHE A 69 10.96 6.79 1.27
CA PHE A 69 12.19 7.32 0.68
C PHE A 69 12.33 8.82 0.96
N SER A 70 13.56 9.33 0.98
CA SER A 70 13.85 10.76 1.07
C SER A 70 14.67 11.14 -0.15
N ALA A 71 14.13 12.01 -1.01
CA ALA A 71 14.82 12.48 -2.22
C ALA A 71 15.90 13.54 -1.90
N GLY A 72 16.67 13.34 -0.82
CA GLY A 72 17.62 14.32 -0.29
C GLY A 72 16.98 15.60 0.25
N THR A 73 15.67 15.58 0.51
CA THR A 73 14.88 16.72 0.99
C THR A 73 14.74 16.77 2.51
N GLY A 74 15.26 15.76 3.22
CA GLY A 74 15.13 15.61 4.66
C GLY A 74 13.75 15.17 5.14
N THR A 75 12.76 15.08 4.23
CA THR A 75 11.41 14.58 4.53
C THR A 75 11.19 13.25 3.84
N ALA A 76 10.94 12.20 4.63
CA ALA A 76 10.60 10.89 4.10
C ALA A 76 9.16 10.90 3.54
N ILE A 77 9.01 10.48 2.29
CA ILE A 77 7.75 10.23 1.63
C ILE A 77 7.40 8.77 1.85
N LYS A 78 6.26 8.54 2.48
CA LYS A 78 5.74 7.21 2.81
C LYS A 78 4.21 7.23 2.77
N ILE A 79 3.62 6.06 2.64
CA ILE A 79 2.19 5.88 2.84
C ILE A 79 1.89 6.11 4.32
N ASP A 80 0.80 6.79 4.62
CA ASP A 80 0.25 6.90 5.97
C ASP A 80 -0.99 6.01 6.10
N PRO A 81 -0.84 4.78 6.63
CA PRO A 81 -1.97 3.85 6.81
C PRO A 81 -3.07 4.41 7.71
N MET A 82 -2.69 5.25 8.68
CA MET A 82 -3.63 5.80 9.65
C MET A 82 -4.48 6.89 9.00
N HIS A 83 -3.87 7.72 8.15
CA HIS A 83 -4.61 8.68 7.34
C HIS A 83 -5.57 7.98 6.36
N LEU A 84 -5.12 6.87 5.75
CA LEU A 84 -5.96 6.07 4.86
C LEU A 84 -7.15 5.44 5.60
N ALA A 85 -6.92 4.84 6.78
CA ALA A 85 -7.99 4.29 7.61
C ALA A 85 -9.03 5.35 8.00
N LYS A 86 -8.61 6.59 8.28
CA LYS A 86 -9.53 7.71 8.60
C LYS A 86 -10.42 8.15 7.42
N LYS A 87 -10.14 7.73 6.18
CA LYS A 87 -11.04 7.97 5.05
C LYS A 87 -12.27 7.07 5.09
N PHE A 88 -12.18 5.95 5.80
CA PHE A 88 -13.28 5.04 6.01
C PHE A 88 -14.23 5.55 7.12
N TYR A 89 -15.51 5.22 7.03
CA TYR A 89 -16.54 5.75 7.94
C TYR A 89 -16.50 5.10 9.33
N SER A 90 -16.03 3.86 9.46
CA SER A 90 -15.97 3.13 10.73
C SER A 90 -14.60 2.45 10.96
N PRO A 91 -13.51 3.21 11.12
CA PRO A 91 -12.17 2.64 11.26
C PRO A 91 -11.93 1.92 12.59
N GLY A 92 -12.83 2.04 13.56
CA GLY A 92 -12.75 1.33 14.85
C GLY A 92 -13.31 -0.11 14.81
N ASP A 93 -14.03 -0.48 13.75
CA ASP A 93 -14.55 -1.83 13.56
C ASP A 93 -13.58 -2.64 12.69
N PRO A 94 -12.93 -3.68 13.22
CA PRO A 94 -11.92 -4.43 12.46
C PRO A 94 -12.53 -5.24 11.30
N ASN A 95 -13.79 -5.65 11.38
CA ASN A 95 -14.45 -6.43 10.32
C ASN A 95 -14.77 -5.53 9.12
N LEU A 96 -15.34 -4.36 9.39
CA LEU A 96 -15.63 -3.40 8.32
C LEU A 96 -14.35 -2.80 7.73
N LEU A 97 -13.32 -2.60 8.56
CA LEU A 97 -12.05 -2.06 8.11
C LEU A 97 -11.30 -3.02 7.20
N ILE A 98 -11.29 -4.33 7.51
CA ILE A 98 -10.65 -5.30 6.62
C ILE A 98 -11.41 -5.43 5.30
N ASP A 99 -12.74 -5.42 5.33
CA ASP A 99 -13.56 -5.42 4.10
C ASP A 99 -13.21 -4.23 3.21
N PHE A 100 -13.15 -3.03 3.79
CA PHE A 100 -12.76 -1.82 3.07
C PHE A 100 -11.39 -1.94 2.40
N PHE A 101 -10.38 -2.46 3.10
CA PHE A 101 -9.05 -2.61 2.52
C PHE A 101 -8.96 -3.73 1.47
N CYS A 102 -9.71 -4.82 1.66
CA CYS A 102 -9.80 -5.88 0.66
C CYS A 102 -10.41 -5.34 -0.64
N ASP A 103 -11.51 -4.58 -0.53
CA ASP A 103 -12.19 -3.99 -1.69
C ASP A 103 -11.29 -2.95 -2.38
N LEU A 104 -10.54 -2.16 -1.60
CA LEU A 104 -9.62 -1.15 -2.13
C LEU A 104 -8.42 -1.75 -2.86
N LEU A 105 -7.84 -2.84 -2.36
CA LEU A 105 -6.55 -3.36 -2.83
C LEU A 105 -6.65 -4.57 -3.75
N LEU A 106 -7.60 -5.48 -3.51
CA LEU A 106 -7.66 -6.77 -4.21
C LEU A 106 -8.49 -6.69 -5.49
N GLY A 107 -9.51 -5.84 -5.55
CA GLY A 107 -10.46 -5.77 -6.67
C GLY A 107 -11.30 -7.04 -6.89
N ILE A 108 -11.07 -8.08 -6.08
CA ILE A 108 -11.80 -9.36 -6.06
C ILE A 108 -12.20 -9.70 -4.63
N GLY A 109 -13.33 -10.39 -4.49
CA GLY A 109 -13.77 -10.89 -3.19
C GLY A 109 -12.91 -12.08 -2.73
N ILE A 110 -12.38 -11.99 -1.51
CA ILE A 110 -11.77 -13.13 -0.82
C ILE A 110 -12.74 -13.75 0.19
N SER A 111 -12.54 -15.02 0.54
CA SER A 111 -13.41 -15.74 1.48
C SER A 111 -13.43 -15.09 2.86
N SER A 112 -14.55 -15.21 3.58
CA SER A 112 -14.67 -14.71 4.96
C SER A 112 -13.60 -15.31 5.87
N THR A 113 -13.29 -16.59 5.71
CA THR A 113 -12.23 -17.28 6.47
C THR A 113 -10.86 -16.64 6.27
N MET A 114 -10.52 -16.22 5.05
CA MET A 114 -9.25 -15.54 4.78
C MET A 114 -9.23 -14.15 5.41
N LYS A 115 -10.33 -13.40 5.31
CA LYS A 115 -10.47 -12.10 5.98
C LYS A 115 -10.28 -12.25 7.50
N ASP A 116 -10.95 -13.22 8.10
CA ASP A 116 -10.82 -13.49 9.53
C ASP A 116 -9.38 -13.83 9.93
N ASN A 117 -8.68 -14.63 9.12
CA ASN A 117 -7.28 -14.96 9.38
C ASN A 117 -6.37 -13.73 9.34
N PHE A 118 -6.47 -12.91 8.29
CA PHE A 118 -5.69 -11.67 8.18
C PHE A 118 -6.02 -10.71 9.31
N LYS A 119 -7.30 -10.55 9.66
CA LYS A 119 -7.74 -9.73 10.80
C LYS A 119 -7.05 -10.18 12.09
N ILE A 120 -7.08 -11.48 12.39
CA ILE A 120 -6.48 -12.06 13.60
C ILE A 120 -4.97 -11.79 13.63
N VAL A 121 -4.26 -12.16 12.57
CA VAL A 121 -2.79 -12.06 12.52
C VAL A 121 -2.32 -10.60 12.57
N THR A 122 -3.07 -9.67 11.98
CA THR A 122 -2.64 -8.27 11.83
C THR A 122 -3.31 -7.33 12.84
N LEU A 123 -4.56 -6.92 12.61
CA LEU A 123 -5.29 -5.94 13.43
C LEU A 123 -5.45 -6.35 14.89
N LEU A 124 -5.61 -7.66 15.14
CA LEU A 124 -5.77 -8.21 16.49
C LEU A 124 -4.44 -8.72 17.07
N SER A 125 -3.34 -8.69 16.31
CA SER A 125 -2.01 -9.13 16.76
C SER A 125 -2.01 -10.55 17.35
N GLY A 126 -2.65 -11.48 16.64
CA GLY A 126 -2.81 -12.88 17.02
C GLY A 126 -3.94 -13.17 18.01
N GLN A 127 -4.67 -12.14 18.45
CA GLN A 127 -5.83 -12.30 19.34
C GLN A 127 -7.10 -12.58 18.55
N THR A 128 -8.12 -13.16 19.20
CA THR A 128 -9.36 -13.58 18.54
C THR A 128 -10.53 -12.61 18.72
N GLN A 129 -10.42 -11.66 19.65
CA GLN A 129 -11.52 -10.77 20.01
C GLN A 129 -11.38 -9.40 19.33
N ASP A 130 -12.46 -8.92 18.70
CA ASP A 130 -12.42 -7.68 17.92
C ASP A 130 -12.10 -6.43 18.75
N TYR A 131 -12.43 -6.45 20.06
CA TYR A 131 -12.15 -5.32 20.95
C TYR A 131 -10.64 -4.98 21.05
N TYR A 132 -9.74 -5.91 20.73
CA TYR A 132 -8.30 -5.61 20.73
C TYR A 132 -7.95 -4.52 19.72
N TRP A 133 -8.61 -4.49 18.56
CA TRP A 133 -8.47 -3.40 17.59
C TRP A 133 -9.27 -2.18 18.03
N THR A 134 -10.54 -2.34 18.37
CA THR A 134 -11.42 -1.23 18.72
C THR A 134 -10.87 -0.39 19.88
N ASN A 135 -10.33 -1.04 20.91
CA ASN A 135 -9.70 -0.36 22.05
C ASN A 135 -8.40 0.36 21.65
N ALA A 136 -7.57 -0.26 20.82
CA ALA A 136 -6.34 0.37 20.34
C ALA A 136 -6.64 1.61 19.49
N TRP A 137 -7.65 1.52 18.61
CA TRP A 137 -8.12 2.65 17.80
C TRP A 137 -8.70 3.76 18.68
N ALA A 138 -9.59 3.42 19.61
CA ALA A 138 -10.19 4.39 20.54
C ALA A 138 -9.12 5.09 21.40
N ALA A 139 -8.14 4.36 21.91
CA ALA A 139 -7.02 4.90 22.69
C ALA A 139 -6.17 5.86 21.86
N TYR A 140 -5.92 5.55 20.58
CA TYR A 140 -5.23 6.44 19.65
C TYR A 140 -6.01 7.72 19.37
N ILE A 141 -7.32 7.63 19.11
CA ILE A 141 -8.17 8.79 18.84
C ILE A 141 -8.27 9.69 20.07
N ALA A 142 -8.41 9.10 21.26
CA ALA A 142 -8.50 9.85 22.52
C ALA A 142 -7.16 10.48 22.93
N ASN A 143 -6.04 9.78 22.69
CA ASN A 143 -4.69 10.24 23.05
C ASN A 143 -3.64 9.73 22.05
N PRO A 144 -3.31 10.51 21.00
CA PRO A 144 -2.35 10.13 19.96
C PRO A 144 -0.89 10.30 20.40
N ASN A 145 -0.52 9.72 21.55
CA ASN A 145 0.86 9.66 22.01
C ASN A 145 1.69 8.66 21.17
N THR A 146 3.01 8.64 21.37
CA THR A 146 3.94 7.77 20.63
C THR A 146 3.55 6.29 20.69
N THR A 147 3.16 5.80 21.86
CA THR A 147 2.81 4.39 22.08
C THR A 147 1.54 4.00 21.32
N ASN A 148 0.44 4.74 21.52
CA ASN A 148 -0.84 4.46 20.87
C ASN A 148 -0.74 4.58 19.35
N THR A 149 -0.01 5.59 18.89
CA THR A 149 0.26 5.81 17.46
C THR A 149 1.05 4.64 16.86
N ASN A 150 2.08 4.15 17.56
CA ASN A 150 2.88 3.03 17.07
C ASN A 150 2.07 1.73 17.02
N ILE A 151 1.24 1.44 18.03
CA ILE A 151 0.37 0.24 18.04
C ILE A 151 -0.55 0.23 16.82
N VAL A 152 -1.29 1.32 16.58
CA VAL A 152 -2.22 1.42 15.45
C VAL A 152 -1.47 1.37 14.13
N ARG A 153 -0.35 2.09 14.01
CA ARG A 153 0.47 2.10 12.79
C ARG A 153 0.96 0.69 12.44
N THR A 154 1.60 -0.01 13.38
CA THR A 154 2.19 -1.33 13.12
C THR A 154 1.13 -2.32 12.64
N ARG A 155 -0.04 -2.33 13.28
CA ARG A 155 -1.16 -3.22 12.90
C ARG A 155 -1.69 -2.93 11.50
N LEU A 156 -1.85 -1.65 11.14
CA LEU A 156 -2.29 -1.25 9.81
C LEU A 156 -1.24 -1.54 8.73
N VAL A 157 0.04 -1.30 9.03
CA VAL A 157 1.15 -1.67 8.13
C VAL A 157 1.13 -3.17 7.86
N SER A 158 1.03 -4.00 8.91
CA SER A 158 0.95 -5.46 8.75
C SER A 158 -0.23 -5.87 7.87
N LEU A 159 -1.43 -5.30 8.09
CA LEU A 159 -2.59 -5.62 7.25
C LEU A 159 -2.37 -5.24 5.78
N LEU A 160 -1.91 -4.02 5.52
CA LEU A 160 -1.70 -3.55 4.15
C LEU A 160 -0.61 -4.36 3.44
N THR A 161 0.47 -4.71 4.13
CA THR A 161 1.52 -5.58 3.57
C THR A 161 0.96 -6.93 3.15
N GLU A 162 0.28 -7.66 4.05
CA GLU A 162 -0.32 -8.97 3.75
C GLU A 162 -1.31 -8.90 2.57
N LEU A 163 -2.18 -7.88 2.56
CA LEU A 163 -3.13 -7.69 1.47
C LEU A 163 -2.46 -7.35 0.14
N THR A 164 -1.42 -6.51 0.13
CA THR A 164 -0.69 -6.21 -1.11
C THR A 164 0.06 -7.42 -1.65
N HIS A 165 0.67 -8.23 -0.77
CA HIS A 165 1.33 -9.47 -1.19
C HIS A 165 0.34 -10.47 -1.78
N LEU A 166 -0.86 -10.58 -1.19
CA LEU A 166 -1.95 -11.39 -1.73
C LEU A 166 -2.47 -10.86 -3.07
N ALA A 167 -2.65 -9.53 -3.19
CA ALA A 167 -3.13 -8.88 -4.41
C ALA A 167 -2.23 -9.23 -5.59
N GLU A 168 -0.92 -9.09 -5.39
CA GLU A 168 0.07 -9.45 -6.39
C GLU A 168 -0.04 -10.96 -6.68
N HIS A 169 0.03 -11.85 -5.69
CA HIS A 169 -0.01 -13.31 -5.94
C HIS A 169 -1.21 -13.75 -6.80
N ASN A 170 -2.37 -13.12 -6.65
CA ASN A 170 -3.58 -13.46 -7.38
C ASN A 170 -3.64 -12.93 -8.83
N LEU A 171 -2.69 -12.08 -9.23
CA LEU A 171 -2.62 -11.51 -10.58
C LEU A 171 -1.78 -12.34 -11.56
N CYS A 172 -1.09 -13.38 -11.10
CA CYS A 172 -0.41 -14.39 -11.91
C CYS A 172 -1.30 -15.60 -12.19
#